data_AF-A0A2D7HTW5-F1
#
_entry.id   AF-A0A2D7HTW5-F1
#
_cell.length_a   1.000
_cell.length_b   1.000
_cell.length_c   1.000
_cell.angle_alpha   90.00
_cell.angle_beta   90.00
_cell.angle_gamma   90.00
#
_symmetry.space_group_name_H-M   'P 1'
#
loop_
_entity.id
_entity.type
_entity.pdbx_description
1 polymer ?
#
loop_
_entity_poly.entity_id
_entity_poly.type
_entity_poly.pdbx_seq_one_letter_code
_entity_poly.pdbx_strand_id
1 'polypeptide(L)'
;MKFFSFFIIFSTVTLTISVKLMIANQEKKISNINQKILKIDSIIEKLETDISYATRPQELESLNRDQFDFIPILQSDIKKLEENK
;
A
#
# COMPACT_ATOMS: atom_id res chain seq x y z
N MET A 1 37.45 -15.21 43.38
CA MET A 1 37.40 -15.68 41.98
C MET A 1 36.09 -16.38 41.61
N LYS A 2 35.58 -17.36 42.39
CA LYS A 2 34.31 -18.07 42.08
C LYS A 2 33.08 -17.16 42.01
N PHE A 3 32.95 -16.20 42.94
CA PHE A 3 31.85 -15.21 42.93
C PHE A 3 31.86 -14.29 41.70
N PHE A 4 33.05 -13.89 41.24
CA PHE A 4 33.17 -13.04 40.06
C PHE A 4 32.78 -13.80 38.78
N SER A 5 33.19 -15.06 38.67
CA SER A 5 32.77 -15.95 37.58
C SER A 5 31.25 -16.18 37.59
N PHE A 6 30.65 -16.38 38.77
CA PHE A 6 29.20 -16.50 38.91
C PHE A 6 28.46 -15.22 38.45
N PHE A 7 28.96 -14.04 38.83
CA PHE A 7 28.38 -12.76 38.41
C PHE A 7 28.45 -12.56 36.89
N ILE A 8 29.57 -12.93 36.26
CA ILE A 8 29.70 -12.88 34.79
C ILE A 8 28.69 -13.82 34.13
N ILE A 9 28.59 -15.07 34.59
CA ILE A 9 27.65 -16.05 34.02
C ILE A 9 26.21 -15.53 34.18
N PHE A 10 25.85 -15.04 35.37
CA PHE A 10 24.53 -14.47 35.61
C PHE A 10 24.24 -13.27 34.69
N SER A 11 25.19 -12.35 34.56
CA SER A 11 25.08 -11.21 33.64
C SER A 11 24.85 -11.68 32.20
N THR A 12 25.63 -12.63 31.71
CA THR A 12 25.45 -13.17 30.34
C THR A 12 24.08 -13.80 30.13
N VAL A 13 23.58 -14.58 31.09
CA VAL A 13 22.24 -15.21 31.01
C VAL A 13 21.15 -14.15 30.97
N THR A 14 21.22 -13.14 31.84
CA THR A 14 20.23 -12.05 31.84
C THR A 14 20.26 -11.24 30.55
N LEU A 15 21.44 -11.01 29.98
CA LEU A 15 21.61 -10.33 28.71
C LEU A 15 20.98 -11.14 27.56
N THR A 16 21.25 -12.45 27.50
CA THR A 16 20.69 -13.35 26.48
C THR A 16 19.17 -13.38 26.53
N ILE A 17 18.58 -13.48 27.73
CA ILE A 17 17.11 -13.46 27.90
C ILE A 17 16.54 -12.11 27.45
N SER A 18 17.19 -11.01 27.80
CA SER A 18 16.77 -9.66 27.42
C SER A 18 16.79 -9.46 25.90
N VAL A 19 17.87 -9.90 25.24
CA VAL A 19 17.99 -9.85 23.77
C VAL A 19 16.90 -10.71 23.13
N LYS A 20 16.66 -11.92 23.61
CA LYS A 20 15.63 -12.81 23.08
C LYS A 20 14.23 -12.21 23.21
N LEU A 21 13.93 -11.57 24.34
CA LEU A 21 12.67 -10.87 24.55
C LEU A 21 12.51 -9.68 23.61
N MET A 22 13.58 -8.91 23.39
CA MET A 22 13.59 -7.79 22.45
C MET A 22 13.32 -8.27 21.01
N ILE A 23 13.96 -9.36 20.57
CA ILE A 23 13.74 -9.94 19.24
C ILE A 23 12.29 -10.41 19.09
N ALA A 24 11.76 -11.16 20.05
CA ALA A 24 10.37 -11.65 19.99
C ALA A 24 9.36 -10.50 19.92
N ASN A 25 9.61 -9.39 20.61
CA ASN A 25 8.77 -8.20 20.53
C ASN A 25 8.85 -7.52 19.16
N GLN A 26 10.04 -7.49 18.54
CA GLN A 26 10.22 -6.97 17.19
C GLN A 26 9.53 -7.85 16.15
N GLU A 27 9.66 -9.18 16.24
CA GLU A 27 8.97 -10.13 15.37
C GLU A 27 7.45 -9.96 15.42
N LYS A 28 6.89 -9.77 16.62
CA LYS A 28 5.46 -9.49 16.78
C LYS A 28 5.04 -8.18 16.10
N LYS A 29 5.85 -7.13 16.22
CA LYS A 29 5.59 -5.85 15.53
C LYS A 29 5.64 -6.01 14.02
N ILE A 30 6.64 -6.72 13.50
CA ILE A 30 6.79 -7.00 12.06
C ILE A 30 5.59 -7.81 11.55
N SER A 31 5.18 -8.84 12.27
CA SER A 31 4.00 -9.65 11.92
C SER A 31 2.73 -8.79 11.82
N ASN A 32 2.50 -7.90 12.78
CA ASN A 32 1.37 -6.97 12.76
C ASN A 32 1.45 -5.98 11.58
N ILE A 33 2.64 -5.49 11.25
CA ILE A 33 2.84 -4.60 10.09
C ILE A 33 2.53 -5.35 8.79
N ASN A 34 3.04 -6.57 8.63
CA ASN A 34 2.78 -7.39 7.44
C ASN A 34 1.28 -7.67 7.26
N GLN A 35 0.55 -7.96 8.34
CA GLN A 35 -0.90 -8.13 8.27
C GLN A 35 -1.62 -6.85 7.82
N LYS A 36 -1.14 -5.67 8.24
CA LYS A 36 -1.70 -4.39 7.79
C LYS A 36 -1.41 -4.11 6.32
N ILE A 37 -0.19 -4.42 5.86
CA ILE A 37 0.19 -4.31 4.45
C ILE A 37 -0.73 -5.16 3.58
N LEU A 38 -0.91 -6.45 3.92
CA LEU A 38 -1.80 -7.33 3.16
C LEU A 38 -3.25 -6.83 3.08
N LYS A 39 -3.75 -6.20 4.16
CA LYS A 39 -5.09 -5.59 4.15
C LYS A 39 -5.15 -4.38 3.23
N ILE A 40 -4.12 -3.54 3.24
CA ILE A 40 -4.03 -2.37 2.36
C ILE A 40 -3.95 -2.82 0.90
N ASP A 41 -3.12 -3.81 0.58
CA ASP A 41 -2.99 -4.33 -0.78
C ASP A 41 -4.33 -4.86 -1.31
N SER A 42 -5.07 -5.61 -0.50
CA SER A 42 -6.40 -6.09 -0.87
C SER A 42 -7.41 -4.95 -1.10
N ILE A 43 -7.32 -3.87 -0.32
CA ILE A 43 -8.17 -2.68 -0.53
C ILE A 43 -7.79 -1.98 -1.84
N ILE A 44 -6.49 -1.86 -2.14
CA ILE A 44 -5.99 -1.26 -3.38
C ILE A 44 -6.49 -2.05 -4.58
N GLU A 45 -6.33 -3.37 -4.58
CA GLU A 45 -6.79 -4.24 -5.67
C GLU A 45 -8.30 -4.10 -5.93
N LYS A 46 -9.08 -4.03 -4.84
CA LYS A 46 -10.52 -3.77 -4.95
C LYS A 46 -10.80 -2.40 -5.57
N LEU A 47 -10.13 -1.35 -5.12
CA LEU A 47 -10.32 0.00 -5.66
C LEU A 47 -9.91 0.10 -7.13
N GLU A 48 -8.80 -0.52 -7.54
CA GLU A 48 -8.39 -0.58 -8.94
C GLU A 48 -9.44 -1.30 -9.80
N THR A 49 -9.99 -2.38 -9.28
CA THR A 49 -11.08 -3.12 -9.94
C THR A 49 -12.32 -2.23 -10.07
N ASP A 50 -12.77 -1.61 -8.97
CA ASP A 50 -13.95 -0.73 -8.95
C ASP A 50 -13.78 0.46 -9.92
N ILE A 51 -12.59 1.08 -9.95
CA ILE A 51 -12.24 2.13 -10.93
C ILE A 51 -12.33 1.58 -12.34
N SER A 52 -11.71 0.42 -12.61
CA SER A 52 -11.73 -0.19 -13.93
C SER A 52 -13.15 -0.43 -14.43
N TYR A 53 -14.08 -0.83 -13.55
CA TYR A 53 -15.49 -0.97 -13.88
C TYR A 53 -16.18 0.39 -14.09
N ALA A 54 -15.96 1.36 -13.21
CA ALA A 54 -16.58 2.68 -13.30
C ALA A 54 -16.12 3.48 -14.53
N THR A 55 -14.88 3.28 -14.99
CA THR A 55 -14.33 3.96 -16.17
C THR A 55 -14.52 3.18 -17.46
N ARG A 56 -15.36 2.13 -17.48
CA ARG A 56 -15.65 1.40 -18.72
C ARG A 56 -16.40 2.31 -19.70
N PRO A 57 -16.13 2.20 -21.01
CA PRO A 57 -16.83 3.01 -22.01
C PRO A 57 -18.36 2.96 -21.89
N GLN A 58 -18.93 1.79 -21.56
CA GLN A 58 -20.38 1.62 -21.41
C GLN A 58 -20.94 2.42 -20.22
N GLU A 59 -20.23 2.42 -19.09
CA GLU A 59 -20.62 3.17 -17.89
C GLU A 59 -20.40 4.68 -18.06
N LEU A 60 -19.36 5.07 -18.79
CA LEU A 60 -19.13 6.47 -19.14
C LEU A 60 -20.19 6.98 -20.13
N GLU A 61 -20.62 6.14 -21.07
CA GLU A 61 -21.68 6.47 -22.03
C GLU A 61 -23.04 6.61 -21.33
N SER A 62 -23.37 5.71 -20.40
CA SER A 62 -24.59 5.83 -19.58
C SER A 62 -24.56 7.08 -18.73
N LEU A 63 -23.46 7.33 -17.99
CA LEU A 63 -23.28 8.54 -17.19
C LEU A 63 -23.43 9.81 -18.01
N ASN A 64 -22.83 9.83 -19.21
CA ASN A 64 -22.93 10.96 -20.11
C ASN A 64 -24.39 11.20 -20.54
N ARG A 65 -25.10 10.16 -20.97
CA ARG A 65 -26.53 10.28 -21.35
C ARG A 65 -27.41 10.77 -20.21
N ASP A 66 -27.16 10.30 -18.99
CA ASP A 66 -28.04 10.54 -17.86
C ASP A 66 -27.80 11.90 -17.17
N GLN A 67 -26.58 12.45 -17.25
CA GLN A 67 -26.20 13.64 -16.45
C GLN A 67 -25.61 14.80 -17.23
N PHE A 68 -24.91 14.56 -18.34
CA PHE A 68 -24.03 15.57 -18.94
C PHE A 68 -24.36 15.94 -20.40
N ASP A 69 -24.92 15.01 -21.17
CA ASP A 69 -25.24 15.15 -22.58
C ASP A 69 -24.08 15.68 -23.44
N PHE A 70 -22.85 15.24 -23.14
CA PHE A 70 -21.69 15.60 -23.94
C PHE A 70 -21.78 14.95 -25.31
N ILE A 71 -21.56 15.75 -26.36
CA ILE A 71 -21.38 15.26 -27.72
C ILE A 71 -19.94 14.75 -27.93
N PRO A 72 -19.75 13.70 -28.74
CA PRO A 72 -18.42 13.19 -29.03
C PRO A 72 -17.60 14.24 -29.76
N ILE A 73 -16.32 14.36 -29.39
CA ILE A 73 -15.36 15.19 -30.11
C ILE A 73 -15.13 14.55 -31.48
N LEU A 74 -15.51 15.28 -32.53
CA LEU A 74 -15.27 14.89 -33.91
C LEU A 74 -13.89 15.35 -34.34
N GLN A 75 -13.35 14.71 -35.38
CA GLN A 75 -12.07 15.12 -35.97
C GLN A 75 -12.09 16.57 -36.46
N SER A 76 -13.26 17.08 -36.84
CA SER A 76 -13.48 18.49 -37.21
C SER A 76 -13.24 19.46 -36.06
N ASP A 77 -13.37 19.00 -34.82
CA ASP A 77 -13.28 19.85 -33.62
C ASP A 77 -11.83 20.02 -33.15
N ILE A 78 -10.91 19.22 -33.71
CA ILE A 78 -9.48 19.24 -33.37
C ILE A 78 -8.76 20.30 -34.22
N LYS A 79 -8.43 21.44 -33.60
CA LYS A 79 -7.58 22.47 -34.23
C LYS A 79 -6.10 22.14 -34.02
N LYS A 80 -5.36 21.89 -35.11
CA LYS A 80 -3.89 21.75 -35.05
C LYS A 80 -3.25 23.08 -34.64
N LEU A 81 -2.28 23.01 -33.74
CA LEU A 81 -1.47 24.17 -33.36
C LEU A 81 -0.56 24.51 -34.56
N GLU A 82 -0.63 25.74 -35.06
CA GLU A 82 0.30 26.20 -36.08
C GLU A 82 1.64 26.56 -35.42
N GLU A 83 2.70 25.86 -35.81
CA GLU A 83 4.07 26.24 -35.44
C GLU A 83 4.45 27.50 -36.26
N ASN A 84 4.57 28.64 -35.58
CA ASN A 84 5.19 29.84 -36.17
C ASN A 84 6.65 29.51 -36.51
N LYS A 85 6.97 29.44 -37.81
CA LYS A 85 8.34 29.38 -38.32
C LYS A 85 8.91 30.78 -38.53
#